data_AF-V5XAM6-F1
#
_entry.id   AF-V5XAM6-F1
#
_cell.length_a   1.000
_cell.length_b   1.000
_cell.length_c   1.000
_cell.angle_alpha   90.00
_cell.angle_beta   90.00
_cell.angle_gamma   90.00
#
_symmetry.space_group_name_H-M   'P 1'
#
loop_
_entity.id
_entity.type
_entity.pdbx_description
1 polymer ?
#
loop_
_entity_poly.entity_id
_entity_poly.type
_entity_poly.pdbx_seq_one_letter_code
_entity_poly.pdbx_strand_id
1 'polypeptide(L)'
;MSRIAEQVCVFNPKADGAAVGMLTPNGSFVFASAHGLSAPALGTVVPAVASFQELALSTRQPQVSQNVAEDSRLPEQTRRLATEMGIGSWAVIPLFHQHRAVGALSVVATGNDVFDAVDIAGLTSVSSFISALIGSQTEMAILLRDLFDEGVGPQHDSSARFAGSLLMPRETLDEGAHAELDGLLEHPRISPVFQPIVDLKSGTTVGYEGLSRFPGDVTRRSTADWFAIARGLGRSLSIETAALHAILRAAKAIPQSYIISVNLSPETAVDPGLQQCLMSSDRRLMLELTEHAPYPPNTFEGLQPLRRSGILLAIDDAGAGYASLTQLLRIRPDVIKIDAELVTGLESDPARRALVSAVAVLARELNALTVAEGIENCRQLQILSDLDIRLGQGYYLGRPAEVTELQC
;
A
#
# COMPACT_ATOMS: atom_id res chain seq x y z
N MET A 1 -10.87 -6.33 -2.07
CA MET A 1 -11.99 -7.11 -2.66
C MET A 1 -11.60 -7.83 -3.95
N SER A 2 -10.96 -7.17 -4.93
CA SER A 2 -10.72 -7.74 -6.27
C SER A 2 -10.03 -9.11 -6.32
N ARG A 3 -9.10 -9.40 -5.40
CA ARG A 3 -8.33 -10.66 -5.38
C ARG A 3 -8.92 -11.81 -4.55
N ILE A 4 -10.10 -11.67 -3.93
CA ILE A 4 -10.65 -12.71 -3.05
C ILE A 4 -10.88 -14.02 -3.82
N ALA A 5 -11.48 -13.95 -5.02
CA ALA A 5 -11.72 -15.12 -5.85
C ALA A 5 -10.42 -15.85 -6.26
N GLU A 6 -9.38 -15.09 -6.60
CA GLU A 6 -8.05 -15.64 -6.93
C GLU A 6 -7.47 -16.42 -5.74
N GLN A 7 -7.53 -15.84 -4.53
CA GLN A 7 -7.02 -16.50 -3.33
C GLN A 7 -7.85 -17.73 -2.92
N VAL A 8 -9.16 -17.75 -3.19
CA VAL A 8 -9.99 -18.94 -2.99
C VAL A 8 -9.56 -20.09 -3.90
N CYS A 9 -9.21 -19.81 -5.16
CA CYS A 9 -8.67 -20.82 -6.08
C CYS A 9 -7.28 -21.31 -5.63
N VAL A 10 -6.43 -20.44 -5.07
CA VAL A 10 -5.15 -20.87 -4.47
C VAL A 10 -5.37 -21.76 -3.25
N PHE A 11 -6.37 -21.43 -2.42
CA PHE A 11 -6.71 -22.20 -1.21
C PHE A 11 -7.36 -23.55 -1.53
N ASN A 12 -8.16 -23.64 -2.58
CA ASN A 12 -8.81 -24.87 -3.04
C ASN A 12 -8.33 -25.23 -4.45
N PRO A 13 -7.26 -26.04 -4.59
CA PRO A 13 -6.66 -26.39 -5.88
C PRO A 13 -7.59 -27.17 -6.83
N LYS A 14 -8.70 -27.71 -6.34
CA LYS A 14 -9.72 -28.37 -7.17
C LYS A 14 -10.62 -27.36 -7.90
N ALA A 15 -10.57 -26.08 -7.53
CA ALA A 15 -11.40 -25.03 -8.11
C ALA A 15 -10.75 -24.46 -9.38
N ASP A 16 -11.47 -24.56 -10.50
CA ASP A 16 -11.09 -23.93 -11.77
C ASP A 16 -11.59 -22.47 -11.87
N GLY A 17 -12.43 -22.04 -10.93
CA GLY A 17 -12.89 -20.66 -10.82
C GLY A 17 -13.60 -20.38 -9.51
N ALA A 18 -13.67 -19.10 -9.16
CA ALA A 18 -14.42 -18.62 -8.01
C ALA A 18 -14.98 -17.22 -8.26
N ALA A 19 -16.08 -16.89 -7.59
CA ALA A 19 -16.65 -15.55 -7.62
C ALA A 19 -17.36 -15.20 -6.31
N VAL A 20 -17.33 -13.92 -5.95
CA VAL A 20 -18.02 -13.38 -4.77
C VAL A 20 -19.12 -12.44 -5.23
N GLY A 21 -20.37 -12.85 -5.02
CA GLY A 21 -21.55 -12.02 -5.27
C GLY A 21 -21.98 -11.32 -3.98
N MET A 22 -22.03 -9.98 -4.00
CA MET A 22 -22.55 -9.18 -2.90
C MET A 22 -24.06 -9.01 -3.04
N LEU A 23 -24.81 -9.26 -1.96
CA LEU A 23 -26.25 -9.10 -1.95
C LEU A 23 -26.60 -7.61 -1.80
N THR A 24 -27.32 -7.07 -2.77
CA THR A 24 -27.78 -5.68 -2.76
C THR A 24 -29.15 -5.53 -2.09
N PRO A 25 -29.51 -4.33 -1.60
CA PRO A 25 -30.81 -4.08 -0.97
C PRO A 25 -32.03 -4.37 -1.86
N ASN A 26 -31.87 -4.28 -3.19
CA ASN A 26 -32.91 -4.58 -4.17
C ASN A 26 -33.01 -6.08 -4.53
N GLY A 27 -32.35 -6.97 -3.79
CA GLY A 27 -32.47 -8.42 -3.97
C GLY A 27 -31.74 -8.95 -5.20
N SER A 28 -30.55 -8.43 -5.49
CA SER A 28 -29.68 -8.90 -6.58
C SER A 28 -28.28 -9.21 -6.05
N PHE A 29 -27.50 -9.98 -6.81
CA PHE A 29 -26.08 -10.18 -6.59
C PHE A 29 -25.28 -9.32 -7.56
N VAL A 30 -24.35 -8.53 -7.03
CA VAL A 30 -23.32 -7.84 -7.81
C VAL A 30 -22.00 -8.54 -7.58
N PHE A 31 -21.39 -9.07 -8.65
CA PHE A 31 -20.14 -9.82 -8.54
C PHE A 31 -18.94 -8.87 -8.45
N ALA A 32 -18.35 -8.78 -7.27
CA ALA A 32 -17.27 -7.82 -6.96
C ALA A 32 -15.86 -8.42 -7.07
N SER A 33 -15.75 -9.74 -7.15
CA SER A 33 -14.50 -10.46 -7.37
C SER A 33 -14.82 -11.74 -8.12
N ALA A 34 -14.05 -12.03 -9.16
CA ALA A 34 -14.18 -13.27 -9.91
C ALA A 34 -12.83 -13.67 -10.52
N HIS A 35 -12.58 -14.96 -10.65
CA HIS A 35 -11.32 -15.52 -11.14
C HIS A 35 -11.54 -16.86 -11.84
N GLY A 36 -10.59 -17.25 -12.70
CA GLY A 36 -10.66 -18.49 -13.47
C GLY A 36 -11.89 -18.54 -14.37
N LEU A 37 -12.58 -19.68 -14.40
CA LEU A 37 -13.82 -19.86 -15.17
C LEU A 37 -14.91 -18.84 -14.83
N SER A 38 -14.91 -18.31 -13.61
CA SER A 38 -15.92 -17.32 -13.20
C SER A 38 -15.54 -15.88 -13.55
N ALA A 39 -14.33 -15.62 -14.09
CA ALA A 39 -13.88 -14.26 -14.43
C ALA A 39 -14.91 -13.42 -15.24
N PRO A 40 -15.66 -13.98 -16.21
CA PRO A 40 -16.69 -13.24 -16.95
C PRO A 40 -17.84 -12.71 -16.09
N ALA A 41 -18.04 -13.25 -14.88
CA ALA A 41 -19.06 -12.79 -13.96
C ALA A 41 -18.72 -11.44 -13.31
N LEU A 42 -17.46 -11.00 -13.33
CA LEU A 42 -17.05 -9.77 -12.66
C LEU A 42 -17.84 -8.55 -13.18
N GLY A 43 -18.43 -7.78 -12.26
CA GLY A 43 -19.23 -6.60 -12.57
C GLY A 43 -20.64 -6.88 -13.08
N THR A 44 -21.02 -8.15 -13.27
CA THR A 44 -22.39 -8.52 -13.64
C THR A 44 -23.34 -8.41 -12.45
N VAL A 45 -24.61 -8.17 -12.77
CA VAL A 45 -25.71 -8.13 -11.80
C VAL A 45 -26.71 -9.22 -12.13
N VAL A 46 -26.98 -10.09 -11.17
CA VAL A 46 -27.89 -11.23 -11.34
C VAL A 46 -28.99 -11.16 -10.28
N PRO A 47 -30.27 -11.32 -10.63
CA PRO A 47 -31.35 -11.40 -9.65
C PRO A 47 -31.09 -12.51 -8.63
N ALA A 48 -31.33 -12.25 -7.34
CA ALA A 48 -31.17 -13.27 -6.31
C ALA A 48 -32.29 -14.33 -6.40
N VAL A 49 -33.48 -13.95 -6.85
CA VAL A 49 -34.66 -14.81 -6.91
C VAL A 49 -34.39 -16.09 -7.72
N ALA A 50 -34.72 -17.23 -7.11
CA ALA A 50 -34.57 -18.58 -7.66
C ALA A 50 -33.12 -18.92 -8.08
N SER A 51 -32.13 -18.23 -7.51
CA SER A 51 -30.72 -18.51 -7.75
C SER A 51 -30.17 -19.54 -6.76
N PHE A 52 -29.08 -20.19 -7.13
CA PHE A 52 -28.40 -21.14 -6.25
C PHE A 52 -27.82 -20.45 -5.01
N GLN A 53 -27.43 -19.18 -5.16
CA GLN A 53 -26.95 -18.31 -4.12
C GLN A 53 -28.05 -17.95 -3.12
N GLU A 54 -29.27 -17.66 -3.57
CA GLU A 54 -30.41 -17.44 -2.68
C GLU A 54 -30.79 -18.71 -1.92
N LEU A 55 -30.72 -19.89 -2.56
CA LEU A 55 -30.94 -21.16 -1.87
C LEU A 55 -29.94 -21.36 -0.72
N ALA A 56 -28.65 -21.05 -0.94
CA ALA A 56 -27.63 -21.12 0.11
C ALA A 56 -27.90 -20.12 1.25
N LEU A 57 -28.30 -18.88 0.91
CA LEU A 57 -28.61 -17.85 1.90
C LEU A 57 -29.85 -18.21 2.74
N SER A 58 -30.93 -18.63 2.10
CA SER A 58 -32.20 -18.95 2.76
C SER A 58 -32.09 -20.16 3.70
N THR A 59 -31.33 -21.18 3.30
CA THR A 59 -31.06 -22.36 4.12
C THR A 59 -29.97 -22.12 5.17
N ARG A 60 -29.17 -21.06 5.03
CA ARG A 60 -27.95 -20.80 5.81
C ARG A 60 -26.95 -21.96 5.77
N GLN A 61 -26.96 -22.73 4.71
CA GLN A 61 -26.10 -23.90 4.53
C GLN A 61 -25.40 -23.83 3.16
N PRO A 62 -24.16 -24.31 3.06
CA PRO A 62 -23.52 -24.55 1.77
C PRO A 62 -24.40 -25.39 0.85
N GLN A 63 -24.46 -25.00 -0.42
CA GLN A 63 -25.12 -25.78 -1.47
C GLN A 63 -24.07 -26.30 -2.44
N VAL A 64 -24.19 -27.56 -2.83
CA VAL A 64 -23.26 -28.20 -3.77
C VAL A 64 -24.05 -28.90 -4.85
N SER A 65 -23.73 -28.58 -6.09
CA SER A 65 -24.15 -29.31 -7.29
C SER A 65 -22.95 -30.11 -7.77
N GLN A 66 -23.02 -31.44 -7.70
CA GLN A 66 -21.99 -32.33 -8.22
C GLN A 66 -22.08 -32.53 -9.74
N ASN A 67 -23.25 -32.25 -10.33
CA ASN A 67 -23.48 -32.26 -11.77
C ASN A 67 -24.44 -31.12 -12.13
N VAL A 68 -23.86 -29.99 -12.55
CA VAL A 68 -24.61 -28.77 -12.86
C VAL A 68 -25.61 -28.97 -14.00
N ALA A 69 -25.30 -29.82 -14.97
CA ALA A 69 -26.18 -30.06 -16.12
C ALA A 69 -27.50 -30.77 -15.74
N GLU A 70 -27.49 -31.54 -14.64
CA GLU A 70 -28.62 -32.37 -14.19
C GLU A 70 -29.30 -31.84 -12.92
N ASP A 71 -28.72 -30.85 -12.24
CA ASP A 71 -29.25 -30.35 -10.97
C ASP A 71 -30.56 -29.55 -11.16
N SER A 72 -31.68 -30.16 -10.80
CA SER A 72 -33.03 -29.58 -10.92
C SER A 72 -33.24 -28.32 -10.07
N ARG A 73 -32.38 -28.06 -9.07
CA ARG A 73 -32.42 -26.85 -8.24
C ARG A 73 -31.93 -25.61 -8.98
N LEU A 74 -31.16 -25.79 -10.06
CA LEU A 74 -30.68 -24.70 -10.90
C LEU A 74 -31.70 -24.37 -12.00
N PRO A 75 -31.97 -23.08 -12.29
CA PRO A 75 -32.79 -22.70 -13.45
C PRO A 75 -32.20 -23.22 -14.76
N GLU A 76 -33.06 -23.57 -15.73
CA GLU A 76 -32.62 -24.15 -17.01
C GLU A 76 -31.60 -23.27 -17.75
N GLN A 77 -31.85 -21.95 -17.78
CA GLN A 77 -30.93 -20.99 -18.38
C GLN A 77 -29.57 -20.97 -17.69
N THR A 78 -29.54 -21.07 -16.36
CA THR A 78 -28.31 -21.15 -15.57
C THR A 78 -27.54 -22.43 -15.85
N ARG A 79 -28.22 -23.58 -15.95
CA ARG A 79 -27.58 -24.85 -16.33
C ARG A 79 -26.95 -24.77 -17.72
N ARG A 80 -27.66 -24.21 -18.70
CA ARG A 80 -27.16 -24.03 -20.07
C ARG A 80 -25.90 -23.17 -20.10
N LEU A 81 -25.96 -21.97 -19.51
CA LEU A 81 -24.81 -21.06 -19.44
C LEU A 81 -23.61 -21.67 -18.72
N ALA A 82 -23.84 -22.33 -17.58
CA ALA A 82 -22.77 -22.97 -16.83
C ALA A 82 -22.13 -24.11 -17.63
N THR A 83 -22.92 -24.90 -18.36
CA THR A 83 -22.42 -25.95 -19.26
C THR A 83 -21.61 -25.37 -20.43
N GLU A 84 -22.09 -24.28 -21.04
CA GLU A 84 -21.37 -23.56 -22.11
C GLU A 84 -20.02 -23.00 -21.62
N MET A 85 -19.96 -22.58 -20.35
CA MET A 85 -18.74 -22.15 -19.68
C MET A 85 -17.87 -23.32 -19.18
N GLY A 86 -18.29 -24.56 -19.40
CA GLY A 86 -17.56 -25.77 -19.01
C GLY A 86 -17.59 -26.08 -17.51
N ILE A 87 -18.59 -25.61 -16.76
CA ILE A 87 -18.73 -25.84 -15.32
C ILE A 87 -19.49 -27.15 -15.07
N GLY A 88 -18.82 -28.15 -14.50
CA GLY A 88 -19.40 -29.45 -14.13
C GLY A 88 -19.87 -29.52 -12.67
N SER A 89 -19.09 -28.94 -11.75
CA SER A 89 -19.41 -28.87 -10.32
C SER A 89 -19.48 -27.43 -9.82
N TRP A 90 -20.39 -27.16 -8.88
CA TRP A 90 -20.57 -25.83 -8.31
C TRP A 90 -20.89 -25.91 -6.82
N ALA A 91 -20.03 -25.31 -5.98
CA ALA A 91 -20.29 -25.07 -4.57
C ALA A 91 -20.63 -23.59 -4.31
N VAL A 92 -21.65 -23.35 -3.49
CA VAL A 92 -22.07 -22.02 -3.07
C VAL A 92 -22.10 -21.95 -1.56
N ILE A 93 -21.26 -21.09 -1.00
CA ILE A 93 -21.15 -20.87 0.44
C ILE A 93 -21.84 -19.55 0.79
N PRO A 94 -22.85 -19.55 1.67
CA PRO A 94 -23.51 -18.31 2.07
C PRO A 94 -22.60 -17.46 2.95
N LEU A 95 -22.66 -16.14 2.78
CA LEU A 95 -21.87 -15.18 3.54
C LEU A 95 -22.78 -14.36 4.46
N PHE A 96 -22.45 -14.36 5.77
CA PHE A 96 -23.23 -13.70 6.81
C PHE A 96 -22.34 -12.84 7.71
N HIS A 97 -22.76 -11.61 7.96
CA HIS A 97 -22.17 -10.74 8.98
C HIS A 97 -23.22 -10.35 10.00
N GLN A 98 -22.93 -10.55 11.30
CA GLN A 98 -23.85 -10.24 12.41
C GLN A 98 -25.31 -10.70 12.14
N HIS A 99 -25.46 -11.93 11.64
CA HIS A 99 -26.72 -12.57 11.24
C HIS A 99 -27.44 -12.03 10.00
N ARG A 100 -26.91 -11.00 9.34
CA ARG A 100 -27.41 -10.47 8.06
C ARG A 100 -26.69 -11.13 6.88
N ALA A 101 -27.46 -11.50 5.85
CA ALA A 101 -26.90 -11.99 4.60
C ALA A 101 -26.17 -10.84 3.89
N VAL A 102 -24.90 -11.04 3.55
CA VAL A 102 -24.07 -10.05 2.85
C VAL A 102 -23.71 -10.49 1.43
N GLY A 103 -23.81 -11.78 1.12
CA GLY A 103 -23.49 -12.29 -0.21
C GLY A 103 -23.34 -13.80 -0.26
N ALA A 104 -22.75 -14.30 -1.35
CA ALA A 104 -22.41 -15.70 -1.51
C ALA A 104 -21.04 -15.86 -2.20
N LEU A 105 -20.27 -16.83 -1.74
CA LEU A 105 -19.06 -17.30 -2.42
C LEU A 105 -19.43 -18.47 -3.33
N SER A 106 -19.20 -18.32 -4.63
CA SER A 106 -19.35 -19.37 -5.63
C SER A 106 -17.98 -19.93 -5.99
N VAL A 107 -17.84 -21.26 -5.98
CA VAL A 107 -16.62 -21.97 -6.38
C VAL A 107 -17.02 -23.03 -7.39
N VAL A 108 -16.33 -23.07 -8.53
CA VAL A 108 -16.68 -23.91 -9.67
C VAL A 108 -15.50 -24.76 -10.13
N ALA A 109 -15.81 -25.90 -10.73
CA ALA A 109 -14.84 -26.79 -11.35
C ALA A 109 -15.39 -27.38 -12.64
N THR A 110 -14.50 -27.75 -13.55
CA THR A 110 -14.83 -28.34 -14.86
C THR A 110 -15.36 -29.76 -14.76
N GLY A 111 -14.87 -30.54 -13.80
CA GLY A 111 -15.31 -31.92 -13.57
C GLY A 111 -16.64 -32.02 -12.82
N ASN A 112 -17.26 -33.20 -12.89
CA ASN A 112 -18.35 -33.59 -12.01
C ASN A 112 -17.80 -34.23 -10.72
N ASP A 113 -18.59 -34.22 -9.65
CA ASP A 113 -18.26 -34.85 -8.36
C ASP A 113 -16.95 -34.34 -7.73
N VAL A 114 -16.63 -33.06 -7.93
CA VAL A 114 -15.32 -32.49 -7.54
C VAL A 114 -15.24 -32.12 -6.05
N PHE A 115 -16.31 -31.53 -5.50
CA PHE A 115 -16.28 -30.95 -4.16
C PHE A 115 -16.84 -31.91 -3.12
N ASP A 116 -15.99 -32.39 -2.22
CA ASP A 116 -16.37 -33.27 -1.11
C ASP A 116 -16.64 -32.49 0.19
N ALA A 117 -17.03 -33.18 1.25
CA ALA A 117 -17.35 -32.55 2.55
C ALA A 117 -16.15 -31.80 3.17
N VAL A 118 -14.91 -32.23 2.91
CA VAL A 118 -13.70 -31.58 3.42
C VAL A 118 -13.48 -30.26 2.68
N ASP A 119 -13.67 -30.24 1.37
CA ASP A 119 -13.58 -29.02 0.57
C ASP A 119 -14.60 -27.98 1.05
N ILE A 120 -15.85 -28.40 1.28
CA ILE A 120 -16.92 -27.52 1.76
C ILE A 120 -16.63 -27.00 3.16
N ALA A 121 -16.11 -27.83 4.07
CA ALA A 121 -15.71 -27.39 5.40
C ALA A 121 -14.58 -26.34 5.33
N GLY A 122 -13.57 -26.55 4.48
CA GLY A 122 -12.48 -25.60 4.25
C GLY A 122 -12.99 -24.28 3.69
N LEU A 123 -13.82 -24.32 2.64
CA LEU A 123 -14.43 -23.14 2.04
C LEU A 123 -15.33 -22.38 3.04
N THR A 124 -16.05 -23.10 3.91
CA THR A 124 -16.87 -22.50 4.99
C THR A 124 -16.02 -21.82 6.07
N SER A 125 -14.83 -22.36 6.36
CA SER A 125 -13.89 -21.72 7.29
C SER A 125 -13.40 -20.38 6.72
N VAL A 126 -13.01 -20.35 5.44
CA VAL A 126 -12.54 -19.13 4.77
C VAL A 126 -13.69 -18.14 4.55
N SER A 127 -14.90 -18.62 4.31
CA SER A 127 -16.09 -17.77 4.10
C SER A 127 -16.43 -16.93 5.33
N SER A 128 -16.12 -17.40 6.54
CA SER A 128 -16.31 -16.63 7.78
C SER A 128 -15.44 -15.36 7.79
N PHE A 129 -14.18 -15.47 7.35
CA PHE A 129 -13.29 -14.32 7.20
C PHE A 129 -13.76 -13.38 6.09
N ILE A 130 -14.13 -13.92 4.93
CA ILE A 130 -14.68 -13.13 3.80
C ILE A 130 -15.94 -12.39 4.25
N SER A 131 -16.82 -13.03 5.03
CA SER A 131 -18.04 -12.41 5.55
C SER A 131 -17.75 -11.28 6.54
N ALA A 132 -16.77 -11.44 7.42
CA ALA A 132 -16.33 -10.38 8.33
C ALA A 132 -15.75 -9.17 7.58
N LEU A 133 -15.00 -9.42 6.51
CA LEU A 133 -14.39 -8.39 5.68
C LEU A 133 -15.44 -7.62 4.86
N ILE A 134 -16.38 -8.31 4.23
CA ILE A 134 -17.47 -7.67 3.47
C ILE A 134 -18.42 -6.94 4.41
N GLY A 135 -18.77 -7.57 5.53
CA GLY A 135 -19.68 -7.03 6.53
C GLY A 135 -19.18 -5.73 7.13
N SER A 136 -17.93 -5.69 7.58
CA SER A 136 -17.33 -4.48 8.14
C SER A 136 -17.25 -3.33 7.12
N GLN A 137 -16.92 -3.62 5.86
CA GLN A 137 -16.91 -2.63 4.79
C GLN A 137 -18.32 -2.10 4.46
N THR A 138 -19.32 -2.97 4.50
CA THR A 138 -20.73 -2.59 4.23
C THR A 138 -21.31 -1.76 5.38
N GLU A 139 -21.05 -2.16 6.63
CA GLU A 139 -21.41 -1.37 7.81
C GLU A 139 -20.75 0.00 7.78
N MET A 140 -19.48 0.05 7.39
CA MET A 140 -18.78 1.32 7.24
C MET A 140 -19.40 2.20 6.15
N ALA A 141 -19.72 1.64 4.99
CA ALA A 141 -20.36 2.37 3.90
C ALA A 141 -21.76 2.88 4.26
N ILE A 142 -22.53 2.11 5.05
CA ILE A 142 -23.84 2.52 5.56
C ILE A 142 -23.68 3.64 6.59
N LEU A 143 -22.79 3.48 7.57
CA LEU A 143 -22.50 4.51 8.57
C LEU A 143 -22.04 5.80 7.91
N LEU A 144 -21.18 5.71 6.88
CA LEU A 144 -20.74 6.84 6.08
C LEU A 144 -21.92 7.50 5.36
N ARG A 145 -22.73 6.74 4.63
CA ARG A 145 -23.89 7.29 3.93
C ARG A 145 -24.86 7.96 4.90
N ASP A 146 -25.17 7.32 6.02
CA ASP A 146 -26.10 7.87 7.02
C ASP A 146 -25.52 9.14 7.68
N LEU A 147 -24.19 9.23 7.82
CA LEU A 147 -23.48 10.46 8.22
C LEU A 147 -23.55 11.59 7.17
N PHE A 148 -23.69 11.26 5.89
CA PHE A 148 -23.70 12.22 4.78
C PHE A 148 -25.11 12.58 4.26
N ASP A 149 -26.13 11.76 4.49
CA ASP A 149 -27.51 11.98 4.00
C ASP A 149 -28.41 12.80 4.96
N GLU A 150 -28.09 12.92 6.26
CA GLU A 150 -28.90 13.72 7.21
C GLU A 150 -28.44 15.21 7.29
N GLY A 151 -29.09 16.07 6.48
CA GLY A 151 -29.49 17.47 6.79
C GLY A 151 -28.52 18.49 7.44
N VAL A 152 -28.29 19.60 6.72
CA VAL A 152 -27.43 20.78 6.99
C VAL A 152 -27.54 21.43 8.41
N GLY A 153 -26.42 21.51 9.14
CA GLY A 153 -26.24 22.37 10.34
C GLY A 153 -24.77 22.49 10.86
N PRO A 154 -24.37 23.60 11.53
CA PRO A 154 -22.96 23.93 11.81
C PRO A 154 -22.22 23.04 12.82
N GLN A 155 -22.91 22.27 13.66
CA GLN A 155 -22.27 21.24 14.51
C GLN A 155 -21.97 19.94 13.74
N HIS A 156 -22.65 19.70 12.60
CA HIS A 156 -22.57 18.45 11.83
C HIS A 156 -21.32 18.38 10.95
N ASP A 157 -20.81 19.55 10.56
CA ASP A 157 -19.53 19.72 9.87
C ASP A 157 -18.37 19.10 10.68
N SER A 158 -18.46 19.04 12.01
CA SER A 158 -17.45 18.40 12.86
C SER A 158 -17.51 16.87 12.86
N SER A 159 -18.71 16.29 12.82
CA SER A 159 -18.91 14.84 12.87
C SER A 159 -18.68 14.19 11.50
N ALA A 160 -19.11 14.85 10.43
CA ALA A 160 -18.77 14.46 9.05
C ALA A 160 -17.27 14.64 8.76
N ARG A 161 -16.62 15.71 9.26
CA ARG A 161 -15.15 15.86 9.19
C ARG A 161 -14.40 14.83 10.01
N PHE A 162 -14.91 14.47 11.19
CA PHE A 162 -14.30 13.45 12.06
C PHE A 162 -14.44 12.04 11.48
N ALA A 163 -15.63 11.69 10.96
CA ALA A 163 -15.82 10.43 10.24
C ALA A 163 -15.01 10.40 8.94
N GLY A 164 -14.97 11.52 8.21
CA GLY A 164 -14.13 11.70 7.02
C GLY A 164 -12.64 11.52 7.31
N SER A 165 -12.12 12.12 8.39
CA SER A 165 -10.73 11.98 8.80
C SER A 165 -10.36 10.58 9.29
N LEU A 166 -11.34 9.78 9.71
CA LEU A 166 -11.14 8.41 10.20
C LEU A 166 -11.29 7.32 9.13
N LEU A 167 -12.18 7.51 8.15
CA LEU A 167 -12.64 6.42 7.26
C LEU A 167 -12.18 6.58 5.81
N MET A 168 -11.96 7.81 5.37
CA MET A 168 -11.52 8.14 4.02
C MET A 168 -10.47 9.26 4.09
N PRO A 169 -9.17 8.95 4.26
CA PRO A 169 -8.12 9.94 4.03
C PRO A 169 -8.12 10.48 2.59
N ARG A 170 -8.94 9.89 1.70
CA ARG A 170 -9.03 10.08 0.26
C ARG A 170 -10.52 10.12 -0.14
N GLU A 171 -11.02 11.28 -0.57
CA GLU A 171 -12.18 11.52 -1.48
C GLU A 171 -13.04 12.76 -1.15
N THR A 172 -12.75 13.53 -0.10
CA THR A 172 -13.12 14.96 -0.06
C THR A 172 -11.93 15.83 -0.44
N LEU A 173 -11.44 15.70 -1.68
CA LEU A 173 -10.60 16.73 -2.27
C LEU A 173 -11.56 17.71 -2.94
N ASP A 174 -11.95 18.72 -2.16
CA ASP A 174 -12.69 19.91 -2.58
C ASP A 174 -12.07 20.54 -3.85
N GLU A 175 -12.85 21.27 -4.66
CA GLU A 175 -12.32 22.11 -5.76
C GLU A 175 -11.21 23.05 -5.25
N GLY A 176 -11.25 23.41 -3.96
CA GLY A 176 -10.18 24.11 -3.25
C GLY A 176 -8.81 23.41 -3.26
N ALA A 177 -8.76 22.07 -3.22
CA ALA A 177 -7.48 21.33 -3.18
C ALA A 177 -6.70 21.43 -4.50
N HIS A 178 -7.40 21.48 -5.64
CA HIS A 178 -6.79 21.75 -6.93
C HIS A 178 -6.18 23.14 -6.97
N ALA A 179 -6.97 24.17 -6.64
CA ALA A 179 -6.51 25.56 -6.65
C ALA A 179 -5.35 25.81 -5.68
N GLU A 180 -5.36 25.17 -4.52
CA GLU A 180 -4.29 25.27 -3.54
C GLU A 180 -3.01 24.57 -3.98
N LEU A 181 -3.11 23.38 -4.61
CA LEU A 181 -1.95 22.68 -5.17
C LEU A 181 -1.38 23.45 -6.37
N ASP A 182 -2.23 23.95 -7.27
CA ASP A 182 -1.78 24.75 -8.40
C ASP A 182 -1.08 26.04 -7.90
N GLY A 183 -1.66 26.74 -6.93
CA GLY A 183 -1.01 27.92 -6.31
C GLY A 183 0.31 27.59 -5.60
N LEU A 184 0.44 26.40 -5.00
CA LEU A 184 1.70 25.91 -4.45
C LEU A 184 2.73 25.62 -5.54
N LEU A 185 2.32 25.02 -6.67
CA LEU A 185 3.22 24.67 -7.77
C LEU A 185 3.64 25.90 -8.61
N GLU A 186 2.76 26.89 -8.76
CA GLU A 186 3.06 28.16 -9.43
C GLU A 186 4.03 29.02 -8.60
N HIS A 187 3.88 29.00 -7.28
CA HIS A 187 4.74 29.71 -6.34
C HIS A 187 5.25 28.76 -5.25
N PRO A 188 6.22 27.89 -5.55
CA PRO A 188 6.74 26.91 -4.60
C PRO A 188 7.33 27.59 -3.37
N ARG A 189 6.55 27.66 -2.29
CA ARG A 189 7.00 28.06 -0.95
C ARG A 189 7.46 26.83 -0.18
N ILE A 190 8.24 25.98 -0.83
CA ILE A 190 8.79 24.76 -0.24
C ILE A 190 10.09 25.15 0.45
N SER A 191 10.17 24.97 1.77
CA SER A 191 11.35 25.19 2.58
C SER A 191 12.11 23.88 2.76
N PRO A 192 13.29 23.70 2.15
CA PRO A 192 14.11 22.52 2.36
C PRO A 192 14.81 22.59 3.71
N VAL A 193 14.75 21.49 4.46
CA VAL A 193 15.58 21.26 5.65
C VAL A 193 16.40 20.00 5.43
N PHE A 194 17.51 19.89 6.14
CA PHE A 194 18.49 18.83 5.96
C PHE A 194 18.74 18.13 7.28
N GLN A 195 18.62 16.81 7.30
CA GLN A 195 18.92 16.01 8.48
C GLN A 195 20.22 15.24 8.28
N PRO A 196 21.17 15.27 9.23
CA PRO A 196 22.45 14.60 9.06
C PRO A 196 22.32 13.07 9.09
N ILE A 197 23.03 12.44 8.15
CA ILE A 197 23.30 11.01 8.13
C ILE A 197 24.73 10.84 8.65
N VAL A 198 24.88 10.11 9.76
CA VAL A 198 26.13 10.02 10.52
C VAL A 198 26.68 8.60 10.47
N ASP A 199 27.99 8.47 10.28
CA ASP A 199 28.68 7.19 10.50
C ASP A 199 28.73 6.92 12.01
N LEU A 200 28.07 5.84 12.45
CA LEU A 200 27.86 5.55 13.86
C LEU A 200 29.17 5.21 14.59
N LYS A 201 30.20 4.77 13.85
CA LYS A 201 31.50 4.41 14.42
C LYS A 201 32.39 5.62 14.64
N SER A 202 32.48 6.52 13.65
CA SER A 202 33.32 7.71 13.76
C SER A 202 32.59 8.92 14.37
N GLY A 203 31.26 8.91 14.37
CA GLY A 203 30.43 10.06 14.74
C GLY A 203 30.46 11.19 13.72
N THR A 204 31.01 10.97 12.52
CA THR A 204 31.14 11.99 11.48
C THR A 204 29.95 11.98 10.55
N THR A 205 29.41 13.15 10.22
CA THR A 205 28.39 13.30 9.17
C THR A 205 28.97 12.87 7.81
N VAL A 206 28.25 12.02 7.08
CA VAL A 206 28.63 11.55 5.73
C VAL A 206 27.75 12.16 4.64
N GLY A 207 26.59 12.68 5.01
CA GLY A 207 25.63 13.27 4.10
C GLY A 207 24.44 13.84 4.84
N TYR A 208 23.47 14.32 4.08
CA TYR A 208 22.22 14.85 4.61
C TYR A 208 21.04 14.33 3.79
N GLU A 209 19.95 13.99 4.47
CA GLU A 209 18.66 13.79 3.83
C GLU A 209 17.97 15.14 3.61
N GLY A 210 17.62 15.45 2.37
CA GLY A 210 16.86 16.64 2.00
C GLY A 210 15.37 16.40 2.20
N LEU A 211 14.78 17.12 3.15
CA LEU A 211 13.38 17.01 3.54
C LEU A 211 12.63 18.28 3.17
N SER A 212 11.45 18.12 2.57
CA SER A 212 10.60 19.26 2.22
C SER A 212 9.68 19.66 3.37
N ARG A 213 9.56 20.97 3.61
CA ARG A 213 8.52 21.58 4.45
C ARG A 213 7.65 22.46 3.56
N PHE A 214 6.37 22.15 3.54
CA PHE A 214 5.39 22.89 2.74
C PHE A 214 4.77 24.02 3.56
N PRO A 215 4.24 25.07 2.91
CA PRO A 215 3.59 26.15 3.62
C PRO A 215 2.29 25.64 4.27
N GLY A 216 2.09 26.02 5.54
CA GLY A 216 0.91 25.66 6.31
C GLY A 216 1.18 25.80 7.80
N ASP A 217 0.17 26.20 8.57
CA ASP A 217 0.16 25.89 9.99
C ASP A 217 0.00 24.36 10.12
N VAL A 218 0.71 23.72 11.05
CA VAL A 218 0.61 22.26 11.33
C VAL A 218 -0.85 21.88 11.61
N THR A 219 -1.68 22.85 12.01
CA THR A 219 -3.14 22.71 12.20
C THR A 219 -3.95 22.54 10.92
N ARG A 220 -3.43 22.87 9.72
CA ARG A 220 -4.15 22.80 8.44
C ARG A 220 -3.68 21.67 7.52
N ARG A 221 -2.38 21.59 7.22
CA ARG A 221 -1.80 20.56 6.33
C ARG A 221 -0.35 20.27 6.69
N SER A 222 -0.05 19.01 6.92
CA SER A 222 1.30 18.48 7.04
C SER A 222 1.97 18.31 5.67
N THR A 223 3.29 18.08 5.66
CA THR A 223 4.01 17.68 4.44
C THR A 223 3.42 16.41 3.82
N ALA A 224 3.04 15.44 4.65
CA ALA A 224 2.42 14.20 4.19
C ALA A 224 1.09 14.46 3.48
N ASP A 225 0.28 15.40 4.00
CA ASP A 225 -1.00 15.78 3.39
C ASP A 225 -0.81 16.36 1.99
N TRP A 226 0.21 17.21 1.79
CA TRP A 226 0.49 17.78 0.46
C TRP A 226 0.87 16.72 -0.58
N PHE A 227 1.75 15.78 -0.21
CA PHE A 227 2.08 14.66 -1.08
C PHE A 227 0.87 13.73 -1.31
N ALA A 228 0.03 13.51 -0.29
CA ALA A 228 -1.19 12.72 -0.41
C ALA A 228 -2.22 13.39 -1.35
N ILE A 229 -2.43 14.70 -1.24
CA ILE A 229 -3.28 15.50 -2.13
C ILE A 229 -2.77 15.40 -3.56
N ALA A 230 -1.49 15.70 -3.79
CA ALA A 230 -0.90 15.61 -5.12
C ALA A 230 -1.06 14.22 -5.72
N ARG A 231 -0.87 13.16 -4.93
CA ARG A 231 -1.10 11.78 -5.37
C ARG A 231 -2.56 11.51 -5.73
N GLY A 232 -3.50 11.97 -4.90
CA GLY A 232 -4.94 11.85 -5.15
C GLY A 232 -5.39 12.58 -6.42
N LEU A 233 -4.71 13.67 -6.77
CA LEU A 233 -4.97 14.47 -7.97
C LEU A 233 -4.16 14.03 -9.20
N GLY A 234 -3.34 12.98 -9.11
CA GLY A 234 -2.47 12.54 -10.21
C GLY A 234 -1.32 13.52 -10.54
N ARG A 235 -0.90 14.32 -9.56
CA ARG A 235 0.13 15.37 -9.66
C ARG A 235 1.39 15.07 -8.84
N SER A 236 1.64 13.81 -8.49
CA SER A 236 2.84 13.36 -7.74
C SER A 236 4.14 13.85 -8.40
N LEU A 237 4.27 13.64 -9.72
CA LEU A 237 5.44 14.09 -10.48
C LEU A 237 5.68 15.59 -10.32
N SER A 238 4.63 16.41 -10.37
CA SER A 238 4.75 17.87 -10.26
C SER A 238 5.27 18.30 -8.90
N ILE A 239 4.70 17.78 -7.81
CA ILE A 239 5.10 18.18 -6.45
C ILE A 239 6.48 17.63 -6.07
N GLU A 240 6.78 16.39 -6.46
CA GLU A 240 8.07 15.75 -6.18
C GLU A 240 9.19 16.46 -6.97
N THR A 241 8.93 16.87 -8.22
CA THR A 241 9.87 17.68 -9.01
C THR A 241 10.11 19.05 -8.38
N ALA A 242 9.05 19.73 -7.91
CA ALA A 242 9.19 21.02 -7.23
C ALA A 242 10.00 20.91 -5.93
N ALA A 243 9.72 19.87 -5.14
CA ALA A 243 10.47 19.54 -3.92
C ALA A 243 11.95 19.25 -4.23
N LEU A 244 12.23 18.40 -5.23
CA LEU A 244 13.59 18.08 -5.67
C LEU A 244 14.36 19.35 -6.07
N HIS A 245 13.77 20.21 -6.89
CA HIS A 245 14.40 21.46 -7.30
C HIS A 245 14.67 22.41 -6.14
N ALA A 246 13.78 22.47 -5.14
CA ALA A 246 13.99 23.26 -3.94
C ALA A 246 15.19 22.72 -3.13
N ILE A 247 15.23 21.39 -2.90
CA ILE A 247 16.33 20.72 -2.19
C ILE A 247 17.66 20.92 -2.93
N LEU A 248 17.73 20.62 -4.23
CA LEU A 248 18.97 20.75 -5.00
C LEU A 248 19.49 22.19 -5.05
N ARG A 249 18.58 23.18 -5.05
CA ARG A 249 18.95 24.60 -4.98
C ARG A 249 19.57 24.96 -3.62
N ALA A 250 18.93 24.57 -2.52
CA ALA A 250 19.42 24.84 -1.17
C ALA A 250 20.73 24.08 -0.87
N ALA A 251 20.84 22.84 -1.36
CA ALA A 251 22.01 21.98 -1.19
C ALA A 251 23.30 22.52 -1.85
N LYS A 252 23.22 23.57 -2.69
CA LYS A 252 24.40 24.27 -3.22
C LYS A 252 25.25 24.92 -2.13
N ALA A 253 24.66 25.27 -0.99
CA ALA A 253 25.38 25.81 0.15
C ALA A 253 26.01 24.72 1.05
N ILE A 254 25.70 23.43 0.82
CA ILE A 254 26.32 22.30 1.52
C ILE A 254 27.56 21.85 0.76
N PRO A 255 28.73 21.69 1.42
CA PRO A 255 29.96 21.24 0.77
C PRO A 255 29.77 19.99 -0.10
N GLN A 256 30.41 19.98 -1.28
CA GLN A 256 30.25 18.90 -2.27
C GLN A 256 30.72 17.52 -1.79
N SER A 257 31.54 17.47 -0.72
CA SER A 257 31.97 16.23 -0.08
C SER A 257 30.81 15.44 0.53
N TYR A 258 29.74 16.12 0.94
CA TYR A 258 28.57 15.49 1.55
C TYR A 258 27.58 15.00 0.49
N ILE A 259 27.15 13.74 0.64
CA ILE A 259 26.06 13.15 -0.14
C ILE A 259 24.76 13.84 0.23
N ILE A 260 23.90 14.10 -0.76
CA ILE A 260 22.54 14.60 -0.51
C ILE A 260 21.55 13.52 -0.92
N SER A 261 20.72 13.11 0.03
CA SER A 261 19.65 12.18 -0.21
C SER A 261 18.37 12.92 -0.58
N VAL A 262 17.61 12.37 -1.52
CA VAL A 262 16.32 12.91 -1.96
C VAL A 262 15.30 11.79 -2.10
N ASN A 263 14.08 12.06 -1.64
CA ASN A 263 12.97 11.12 -1.68
C ASN A 263 12.18 11.26 -2.98
N LEU A 264 11.96 10.17 -3.71
CA LEU A 264 11.03 10.10 -4.83
C LEU A 264 10.18 8.83 -4.79
N SER A 265 9.00 8.89 -5.39
CA SER A 265 8.25 7.68 -5.69
C SER A 265 8.88 6.90 -6.85
N PRO A 266 8.71 5.56 -6.92
CA PRO A 266 9.19 4.73 -8.03
C PRO A 266 8.71 5.19 -9.42
N GLU A 267 7.50 5.75 -9.51
CA GLU A 267 6.92 6.28 -10.75
C GLU A 267 7.63 7.56 -11.20
N THR A 268 7.83 8.51 -10.28
CA THR A 268 8.55 9.75 -10.55
C THR A 268 10.02 9.50 -10.88
N ALA A 269 10.66 8.53 -10.21
CA ALA A 269 12.08 8.22 -10.39
C ALA A 269 12.43 7.69 -11.79
N VAL A 270 11.44 7.20 -12.55
CA VAL A 270 11.63 6.75 -13.94
C VAL A 270 11.23 7.79 -14.98
N ASP A 271 10.79 8.97 -14.57
CA ASP A 271 10.49 10.07 -15.49
C ASP A 271 11.78 10.55 -16.20
N PRO A 272 11.83 10.53 -17.55
CA PRO A 272 13.04 10.91 -18.29
C PRO A 272 13.51 12.34 -18.05
N GLY A 273 12.59 13.29 -17.87
CA GLY A 273 12.92 14.69 -17.63
C GLY A 273 13.58 14.87 -16.27
N LEU A 274 13.05 14.20 -15.26
CA LEU A 274 13.62 14.18 -13.92
C LEU A 274 14.97 13.48 -13.87
N GLN A 275 15.12 12.33 -14.56
CA GLN A 275 16.40 11.64 -14.63
C GLN A 275 17.48 12.52 -15.26
N GLN A 276 17.15 13.24 -16.34
CA GLN A 276 18.08 14.20 -16.94
C GLN A 276 18.49 15.29 -15.94
N CYS A 277 17.55 15.80 -15.14
CA CYS A 277 17.85 16.75 -14.08
C CYS A 277 18.83 16.17 -13.04
N LEU A 278 18.52 14.98 -12.50
CA LEU A 278 19.35 14.29 -11.51
C LEU A 278 20.77 14.01 -12.03
N MET A 279 20.88 13.47 -13.25
CA MET A 279 22.19 13.15 -13.87
C MET A 279 23.01 14.40 -14.22
N SER A 280 22.35 15.56 -14.40
CA SER A 280 23.05 16.83 -14.65
C SER A 280 23.58 17.51 -13.39
N SER A 281 23.27 16.96 -12.21
CA SER A 281 23.74 17.49 -10.93
C SER A 281 25.22 17.12 -10.72
N ASP A 282 26.07 18.13 -10.49
CA ASP A 282 27.50 17.93 -10.13
C ASP A 282 27.71 17.39 -8.70
N ARG A 283 26.61 17.09 -7.99
CA ARG A 283 26.64 16.62 -6.60
C ARG A 283 26.49 15.11 -6.53
N ARG A 284 27.09 14.51 -5.49
CA ARG A 284 26.81 13.12 -5.12
C ARG A 284 25.40 13.03 -4.54
N LEU A 285 24.54 12.28 -5.22
CA LEU A 285 23.15 12.08 -4.83
C LEU A 285 22.89 10.64 -4.40
N MET A 286 22.01 10.50 -3.42
CA MET A 286 21.36 9.25 -3.05
C MET A 286 19.86 9.42 -3.30
N LEU A 287 19.26 8.48 -4.01
CA LEU A 287 17.84 8.50 -4.31
C LEU A 287 17.13 7.48 -3.43
N GLU A 288 16.28 7.97 -2.54
CA GLU A 288 15.44 7.17 -1.65
C GLU A 288 14.11 6.88 -2.34
N LEU A 289 13.85 5.59 -2.57
CA LEU A 289 12.61 5.11 -3.16
C LEU A 289 11.65 4.68 -2.06
N THR A 290 10.53 5.38 -1.97
CA THR A 290 9.47 5.11 -0.97
C THR A 290 8.64 3.87 -1.33
N GLU A 291 8.22 3.08 -0.33
CA GLU A 291 7.51 1.82 -0.53
C GLU A 291 5.99 1.96 -0.79
N HIS A 292 5.39 3.08 -0.40
CA HIS A 292 3.93 3.27 -0.45
C HIS A 292 3.34 3.43 -1.87
N ALA A 293 4.19 3.42 -2.89
CA ALA A 293 3.79 3.43 -4.29
C ALA A 293 4.12 2.08 -4.94
N PRO A 294 3.21 1.53 -5.77
CA PRO A 294 3.48 0.29 -6.47
C PRO A 294 4.73 0.45 -7.35
N TYR A 295 5.55 -0.61 -7.43
CA TYR A 295 6.67 -0.68 -8.37
C TYR A 295 6.16 -1.28 -9.69
N PRO A 296 6.02 -0.49 -10.77
CA PRO A 296 5.80 -1.03 -12.11
C PRO A 296 6.83 -2.10 -12.47
N PRO A 297 6.47 -3.08 -13.34
CA PRO A 297 7.39 -4.14 -13.75
C PRO A 297 8.74 -3.64 -14.30
N ASN A 298 8.75 -2.47 -14.92
CA ASN A 298 9.92 -1.90 -15.61
C ASN A 298 10.71 -0.90 -14.76
N THR A 299 10.33 -0.65 -13.51
CA THR A 299 10.97 0.38 -12.68
C THR A 299 12.48 0.14 -12.56
N PHE A 300 12.90 -1.12 -12.36
CA PHE A 300 14.32 -1.43 -12.13
C PHE A 300 15.19 -1.17 -13.38
N GLU A 301 14.68 -1.48 -14.57
CA GLU A 301 15.37 -1.17 -15.82
C GLU A 301 15.41 0.35 -16.04
N GLY A 302 14.30 1.03 -15.73
CA GLY A 302 14.21 2.49 -15.79
C GLY A 302 15.19 3.21 -14.89
N LEU A 303 15.60 2.63 -13.75
CA LEU A 303 16.57 3.23 -12.82
C LEU A 303 18.05 3.00 -13.18
N GLN A 304 18.34 2.13 -14.16
CA GLN A 304 19.72 1.83 -14.57
C GLN A 304 20.53 3.06 -15.04
N PRO A 305 19.96 4.03 -15.79
CA PRO A 305 20.68 5.24 -16.16
C PRO A 305 21.21 6.02 -14.95
N LEU A 306 20.40 6.17 -13.90
CA LEU A 306 20.78 6.87 -12.67
C LEU A 306 21.93 6.15 -11.95
N ARG A 307 21.87 4.82 -11.84
CA ARG A 307 22.98 4.05 -11.23
C ARG A 307 24.28 4.22 -12.02
N ARG A 308 24.20 4.17 -13.36
CA ARG A 308 25.37 4.31 -14.23
C ARG A 308 25.99 5.71 -14.17
N SER A 309 25.21 6.73 -13.84
CA SER A 309 25.74 8.08 -13.59
C SER A 309 26.35 8.25 -12.20
N GLY A 310 26.35 7.19 -11.37
CA GLY A 310 26.93 7.21 -10.02
C GLY A 310 25.97 7.68 -8.92
N ILE A 311 24.67 7.80 -9.20
CA ILE A 311 23.66 8.07 -8.19
C ILE A 311 23.39 6.78 -7.41
N LEU A 312 23.46 6.86 -6.09
CA LEU A 312 23.18 5.72 -5.21
C LEU A 312 21.66 5.51 -5.10
N LEU A 313 21.21 4.27 -5.10
CA LEU A 313 19.81 3.94 -4.80
C LEU A 313 19.67 3.45 -3.36
N ALA A 314 18.74 4.06 -2.65
CA ALA A 314 18.34 3.68 -1.32
C ALA A 314 16.89 3.19 -1.32
N ILE A 315 16.60 2.20 -0.48
CA ILE A 315 15.22 1.79 -0.18
C ILE A 315 14.87 2.29 1.21
N ASP A 316 13.77 3.04 1.26
CA ASP A 316 13.24 3.59 2.50
C ASP A 316 12.31 2.60 3.22
N ASP A 317 12.14 2.79 4.53
CA ASP A 317 11.22 2.05 5.40
C ASP A 317 11.39 0.51 5.40
N ALA A 318 12.62 -0.01 5.25
CA ALA A 318 12.83 -1.44 5.20
C ALA A 318 12.49 -2.12 6.54
N GLY A 319 11.37 -2.85 6.58
CA GLY A 319 10.96 -3.70 7.68
C GLY A 319 9.72 -3.26 8.48
N ALA A 320 9.08 -2.13 8.12
CA ALA A 320 7.80 -1.65 8.68
C ALA A 320 6.56 -2.47 8.21
N GLY A 321 6.77 -3.62 7.57
CA GLY A 321 5.70 -4.56 7.19
C GLY A 321 5.40 -4.66 5.69
N TYR A 322 6.03 -3.85 4.83
CA TYR A 322 5.74 -3.83 3.38
C TYR A 322 6.94 -3.89 2.43
N ALA A 323 8.16 -3.52 2.85
CA ALA A 323 9.37 -3.79 2.09
C ALA A 323 9.55 -5.30 1.91
N SER A 324 9.02 -5.83 0.82
CA SER A 324 9.13 -7.23 0.50
C SER A 324 10.62 -7.52 0.34
N LEU A 325 11.17 -8.48 1.08
CA LEU A 325 12.54 -8.97 0.85
C LEU A 325 12.77 -9.25 -0.66
N THR A 326 11.72 -9.66 -1.37
CA THR A 326 11.70 -9.79 -2.83
C THR A 326 12.03 -8.49 -3.59
N GLN A 327 11.56 -7.34 -3.13
CA GLN A 327 11.91 -6.03 -3.72
C GLN A 327 13.39 -5.70 -3.50
N LEU A 328 13.92 -5.91 -2.29
CA LEU A 328 15.36 -5.71 -2.03
C LEU A 328 16.23 -6.59 -2.93
N LEU A 329 15.83 -7.85 -3.13
CA LEU A 329 16.53 -8.78 -4.03
C LEU A 329 16.47 -8.37 -5.52
N ARG A 330 15.38 -7.72 -5.94
CA ARG A 330 15.20 -7.23 -7.32
C ARG A 330 15.95 -5.92 -7.57
N ILE A 331 15.85 -4.98 -6.64
CA ILE A 331 16.45 -3.64 -6.76
C ILE A 331 17.96 -3.72 -6.59
N ARG A 332 18.42 -4.56 -5.65
CA ARG A 332 19.80 -4.60 -5.16
C ARG A 332 20.30 -3.19 -4.87
N PRO A 333 19.70 -2.51 -3.89
CA PRO A 333 20.01 -1.12 -3.61
C PRO A 333 21.43 -0.98 -3.07
N ASP A 334 21.99 0.22 -3.17
CA ASP A 334 23.28 0.55 -2.61
C ASP A 334 23.15 0.87 -1.10
N VAL A 335 21.95 1.28 -0.66
CA VAL A 335 21.63 1.59 0.74
C VAL A 335 20.26 1.03 1.13
N ILE A 336 20.14 0.51 2.35
CA ILE A 336 18.89 0.07 2.96
C ILE A 336 18.66 0.91 4.22
N LYS A 337 17.56 1.66 4.26
CA LYS A 337 17.17 2.45 5.43
C LYS A 337 16.25 1.60 6.31
N ILE A 338 16.63 1.45 7.57
CA ILE A 338 15.91 0.68 8.58
C ILE A 338 14.97 1.64 9.28
N ASP A 339 13.67 1.38 9.14
CA ASP A 339 12.61 2.24 9.60
C ASP A 339 12.68 2.54 11.11
N ALA A 340 12.22 3.75 11.47
CA ALA A 340 12.18 4.22 12.85
C ALA A 340 11.30 3.35 13.76
N GLU A 341 10.26 2.68 13.24
CA GLU A 341 9.44 1.74 14.03
C GLU A 341 10.24 0.52 14.48
N LEU A 342 11.26 0.09 13.74
CA LEU A 342 12.16 -1.00 14.15
C LEU A 342 13.20 -0.57 15.17
N VAL A 343 13.60 0.71 15.13
CA VAL A 343 14.60 1.30 16.05
C VAL A 343 13.97 1.75 17.37
N THR A 344 12.72 2.21 17.32
CA THR A 344 11.97 2.62 18.51
C THR A 344 11.86 1.43 19.48
N GLY A 345 12.20 1.60 20.76
CA GLY A 345 12.11 0.51 21.75
C GLY A 345 13.05 -0.69 21.52
N LEU A 346 14.02 -0.59 20.62
CA LEU A 346 15.02 -1.64 20.34
C LEU A 346 15.77 -2.10 21.60
N GLU A 347 15.87 -1.25 22.60
CA GLU A 347 16.59 -1.50 23.85
C GLU A 347 15.90 -2.49 24.78
N SER A 348 14.59 -2.72 24.61
CA SER A 348 13.80 -3.63 25.45
C SER A 348 13.23 -4.82 24.68
N ASP A 349 13.29 -4.82 23.35
CA ASP A 349 12.67 -5.84 22.50
C ASP A 349 13.72 -6.69 21.76
N PRO A 350 13.97 -7.95 22.19
CA PRO A 350 14.88 -8.85 21.50
C PRO A 350 14.43 -9.23 20.08
N ALA A 351 13.14 -9.24 19.78
CA ALA A 351 12.62 -9.57 18.46
C ALA A 351 12.94 -8.45 17.46
N ARG A 352 12.79 -7.17 17.87
CA ARG A 352 13.24 -6.02 17.06
C ARG A 352 14.74 -6.10 16.77
N ARG A 353 15.58 -6.43 17.76
CA ARG A 353 17.03 -6.61 17.55
C ARG A 353 17.34 -7.73 16.56
N ALA A 354 16.63 -8.85 16.67
CA ALA A 354 16.79 -9.96 15.73
C ALA A 354 16.41 -9.56 14.30
N LEU A 355 15.33 -8.78 14.13
CA LEU A 355 14.90 -8.29 12.82
C LEU A 355 15.90 -7.29 12.22
N VAL A 356 16.36 -6.30 13.00
CA VAL A 356 17.42 -5.37 12.58
C VAL A 356 18.69 -6.13 12.19
N SER A 357 19.08 -7.12 12.99
CA SER A 357 20.23 -7.99 12.67
C SER A 357 20.04 -8.76 11.36
N ALA A 358 18.84 -9.29 11.10
CA ALA A 358 18.53 -9.97 9.85
C ALA A 358 18.62 -9.03 8.64
N VAL A 359 18.14 -7.78 8.77
CA VAL A 359 18.31 -6.74 7.73
C VAL A 359 19.79 -6.43 7.50
N ALA A 360 20.59 -6.30 8.56
CA ALA A 360 22.03 -6.08 8.45
C ALA A 360 22.75 -7.24 7.74
N VAL A 361 22.37 -8.50 8.03
CA VAL A 361 22.89 -9.68 7.33
C VAL A 361 22.54 -9.61 5.84
N LEU A 362 21.28 -9.35 5.51
CA LEU A 362 20.85 -9.23 4.11
C LEU A 362 21.58 -8.11 3.38
N ALA A 363 21.74 -6.94 4.00
CA ALA A 363 22.45 -5.81 3.42
C ALA A 363 23.88 -6.20 3.05
N ARG A 364 24.59 -6.92 3.92
CA ARG A 364 25.94 -7.43 3.62
C ARG A 364 25.96 -8.38 2.42
N GLU A 365 25.03 -9.32 2.34
CA GLU A 365 24.91 -10.23 1.18
C GLU A 365 24.61 -9.48 -0.12
N LEU A 366 23.88 -8.37 -0.04
CA LEU A 366 23.58 -7.48 -1.16
C LEU A 366 24.70 -6.47 -1.47
N ASN A 367 25.75 -6.40 -0.64
CA ASN A 367 26.76 -5.33 -0.65
C ASN A 367 26.17 -3.91 -0.51
N ALA A 368 25.07 -3.79 0.23
CA ALA A 368 24.41 -2.53 0.55
C ALA A 368 24.88 -2.00 1.92
N LEU A 369 24.90 -0.67 2.06
CA LEU A 369 25.05 -0.02 3.37
C LEU A 369 23.70 0.00 4.10
N THR A 370 23.72 0.07 5.43
CA THR A 370 22.51 0.25 6.25
C THR A 370 22.51 1.62 6.91
N VAL A 371 21.37 2.30 6.88
CA VAL A 371 21.10 3.53 7.65
C VAL A 371 19.99 3.24 8.64
N ALA A 372 20.21 3.36 9.94
CA ALA A 372 19.12 3.25 10.91
C ALA A 372 18.49 4.60 11.20
N GLU A 373 17.16 4.67 11.12
CA GLU A 373 16.38 5.89 11.33
C GLU A 373 15.81 5.98 12.75
N GLY A 374 15.42 7.19 13.16
CA GLY A 374 14.74 7.38 14.44
C GLY A 374 15.63 7.15 15.66
N ILE A 375 16.95 7.38 15.56
CA ILE A 375 17.85 7.30 16.73
C ILE A 375 17.60 8.50 17.65
N GLU A 376 17.01 8.24 18.81
CA GLU A 376 16.61 9.24 19.81
C GLU A 376 17.50 9.24 21.07
N ASN A 377 18.29 8.19 21.30
CA ASN A 377 19.17 8.12 22.46
C ASN A 377 20.47 7.32 22.24
N CYS A 378 21.41 7.48 23.18
CA CYS A 378 22.73 6.83 23.12
C CYS A 378 22.68 5.30 23.17
N ARG A 379 21.66 4.73 23.81
CA ARG A 379 21.53 3.28 23.97
C ARG A 379 21.09 2.62 22.66
N GLN A 380 20.19 3.26 21.90
CA GLN A 380 19.85 2.83 20.54
C GLN A 380 21.09 2.86 19.65
N LEU A 381 21.86 3.94 19.67
CA LEU A 381 23.10 4.07 18.92
C LEU A 381 24.09 2.93 19.23
N GLN A 382 24.32 2.65 20.52
CA GLN A 382 25.21 1.57 20.95
C GLN A 382 24.75 0.21 20.42
N ILE A 383 23.47 -0.12 20.60
CA ILE A 383 22.91 -1.40 20.13
C ILE A 383 23.02 -1.51 18.61
N LEU A 384 22.68 -0.45 17.87
CA LEU A 384 22.79 -0.44 16.41
C LEU A 384 24.25 -0.63 15.95
N SER A 385 25.20 0.01 16.63
CA SER A 385 26.63 -0.16 16.36
C SER A 385 27.09 -1.61 16.63
N ASP A 386 26.62 -2.23 17.72
CA ASP A 386 26.89 -3.63 18.05
C ASP A 386 26.29 -4.61 17.03
N LEU A 387 25.21 -4.21 16.36
CA LEU A 387 24.56 -4.95 15.28
C LEU A 387 25.20 -4.70 13.90
N ASP A 388 26.37 -4.04 13.85
CA ASP A 388 27.11 -3.70 12.63
C ASP A 388 26.34 -2.77 11.67
N ILE A 389 25.41 -1.97 12.23
CA ILE A 389 24.75 -0.90 11.47
C ILE A 389 25.74 0.26 11.32
N ARG A 390 26.07 0.58 10.07
CA ARG A 390 27.13 1.55 9.77
C ARG A 390 26.70 3.01 9.89
N LEU A 391 25.55 3.35 9.32
CA LEU A 391 25.07 4.72 9.26
C LEU A 391 23.80 4.87 10.11
N GLY A 392 23.53 6.08 10.58
CA GLY A 392 22.27 6.35 11.24
C GLY A 392 21.87 7.81 11.21
N GLN A 393 20.60 8.02 11.49
CA GLN A 393 19.91 9.29 11.46
C GLN A 393 18.87 9.32 12.59
N GLY A 394 18.68 10.49 13.18
CA GLY A 394 17.72 10.67 14.27
C GLY A 394 18.02 11.90 15.10
N TYR A 395 17.09 12.30 15.96
CA TYR A 395 17.20 13.54 16.73
C TYR A 395 18.37 13.56 17.71
N TYR A 396 18.85 12.38 18.13
CA TYR A 396 20.06 12.28 18.94
C TYR A 396 21.34 12.65 18.16
N LEU A 397 21.36 12.36 16.86
CA LEU A 397 22.50 12.61 15.97
C LEU A 397 22.44 13.99 15.31
N GLY A 398 21.21 14.48 15.08
CA GLY A 398 20.94 15.83 14.60
C GLY A 398 19.51 15.95 14.10
N ARG A 399 18.88 17.07 14.43
CA ARG A 399 17.53 17.38 13.94
C ARG A 399 17.59 17.92 12.51
N PRO A 400 16.52 17.75 11.72
CA PRO A 400 16.38 18.48 10.46
C PRO A 400 16.49 19.99 10.71
N ALA A 401 17.36 20.66 9.97
CA ALA A 401 17.62 22.09 10.12
C ALA A 401 17.79 22.78 8.77
N GLU A 402 17.65 24.11 8.72
CA GLU A 402 17.94 24.86 7.50
C GLU A 402 19.43 24.83 7.19
N VAL A 403 19.81 25.03 5.92
CA VAL A 403 21.23 24.95 5.49
C VAL A 403 22.15 25.92 6.24
N THR A 404 21.61 27.05 6.69
CA THR A 404 22.31 28.09 7.48
C THR A 404 22.62 27.65 8.91
N GLU A 405 21.94 26.63 9.41
CA GLU A 405 22.03 26.12 10.78
C GLU A 405 22.88 24.84 10.85
N LEU A 406 23.26 24.26 9.71
CA LEU A 406 24.08 23.06 9.65
C LEU A 406 25.52 23.35 10.07
N GLN A 407 26.05 22.50 10.93
CA GLN A 407 27.47 22.48 11.27
C GLN A 407 28.19 21.58 10.25
N CYS A 408 28.54 22.16 9.09
CA CYS A 408 29.19 21.47 7.97
C CYS A 408 30.71 21.37 8.10
#